data_AF-A0A0Q3MLW1-F1
#
_entry.id   AF-A0A0Q3MLW1-F1
#
_cell.length_a   1.000
_cell.length_b   1.000
_cell.length_c   1.000
_cell.angle_alpha   90.00
_cell.angle_beta   90.00
_cell.angle_gamma   90.00
#
_symmetry.space_group_name_H-M   'P 1'
#
loop_
_entity.id
_entity.type
_entity.pdbx_description
1 polymer ?
#
loop_
_entity_poly.entity_id
_entity_poly.type
_entity_poly.pdbx_seq_one_letter_code
_entity_poly.pdbx_strand_id
1 'polypeptide(L)'
;MTKSIAALLLIFSYGKGILACKEFEAFKKFVENRLPFDIVIDGLNVSHMNTRKMQCENLFNAVNYLAKKNTRLLVLGRKHMLINSSNWKREIVEEMQNKADFFFAENISEDDAFLLYATLRSGKHCKFVTRDFLRDHKACLSDSLTRHLFRFHVTGIVCFRK
;
A
#
# COMPACT_ATOMS: atom_id res chain seq x y z
N MET A 1 -17.99 11.28 -6.46
CA MET A 1 -16.52 11.17 -6.53
C MET A 1 -15.95 12.49 -6.02
N THR A 2 -15.26 12.51 -4.88
CA THR A 2 -14.75 13.77 -4.30
C THR A 2 -13.61 14.33 -5.16
N LYS A 3 -13.62 15.64 -5.40
CA LYS A 3 -12.67 16.36 -6.28
C LYS A 3 -11.19 16.06 -5.98
N SER A 4 -10.84 15.69 -4.74
CA SER A 4 -9.47 15.34 -4.33
C SER A 4 -8.94 14.02 -4.90
N ILE A 5 -9.82 13.02 -5.16
CA ILE A 5 -9.38 11.74 -5.74
C ILE A 5 -9.06 11.91 -7.23
N ALA A 6 -9.85 12.73 -7.93
CA ALA A 6 -9.62 13.07 -9.33
C ALA A 6 -8.30 13.84 -9.52
N ALA A 7 -7.95 14.73 -8.59
CA ALA A 7 -6.69 15.48 -8.63
C ALA A 7 -5.46 14.56 -8.42
N LEU A 8 -5.53 13.60 -7.49
CA LEU A 8 -4.47 12.59 -7.32
C LEU A 8 -4.30 11.76 -8.60
N LEU A 9 -5.41 11.29 -9.18
CA LEU A 9 -5.41 10.52 -10.43
C LEU A 9 -4.80 11.32 -11.61
N LEU A 10 -5.10 12.62 -11.70
CA LEU A 10 -4.53 13.51 -12.71
C LEU A 10 -3.02 13.70 -12.55
N ILE A 11 -2.52 13.82 -11.31
CA ILE A 11 -1.06 13.89 -11.04
C ILE A 11 -0.36 12.61 -11.50
N PHE A 12 -0.97 11.43 -11.29
CA PHE A 12 -0.37 10.15 -11.66
C PHE A 12 -0.51 9.78 -13.14
N SER A 13 -1.53 10.28 -13.84
CA SER A 13 -1.75 10.00 -15.28
C SER A 13 -0.82 10.79 -16.21
N TYR A 14 -0.30 11.95 -15.81
CA TYR A 14 0.41 12.84 -16.73
C TYR A 14 1.86 12.43 -17.08
N GLY A 15 2.39 11.34 -16.50
CA GLY A 15 3.81 10.96 -16.67
C GLY A 15 4.12 9.49 -16.93
N LYS A 16 3.14 8.58 -17.03
CA LYS A 16 3.41 7.13 -17.10
C LYS A 16 2.92 6.46 -18.39
N GLY A 17 3.76 5.58 -18.93
CA GLY A 17 3.49 4.82 -20.15
C GLY A 17 2.32 3.84 -20.03
N ILE A 18 1.85 3.35 -21.19
CA ILE A 18 0.62 2.54 -21.36
C ILE A 18 0.53 1.32 -20.41
N LEU A 19 1.66 0.69 -20.07
CA LEU A 19 1.69 -0.49 -19.21
C LEU A 19 1.29 -0.17 -17.76
N ALA A 20 1.72 0.98 -17.24
CA ALA A 20 1.36 1.44 -15.90
C ALA A 20 -0.14 1.75 -15.78
N CYS A 21 -0.77 2.21 -16.87
CA CYS A 21 -2.22 2.48 -16.89
C CYS A 21 -3.04 1.19 -16.72
N LYS A 22 -2.70 0.10 -17.42
CA LYS A 22 -3.47 -1.16 -17.35
C LYS A 22 -3.40 -1.80 -15.98
N GLU A 23 -2.22 -1.84 -15.38
CA GLU A 23 -2.06 -2.38 -14.03
C GLU A 23 -2.85 -1.56 -13.01
N PHE A 24 -2.78 -0.23 -13.11
CA PHE A 24 -3.51 0.62 -12.19
C PHE A 24 -5.03 0.47 -12.35
N GLU A 25 -5.56 0.28 -13.57
CA GLU A 25 -6.98 -0.06 -13.77
C GLU A 25 -7.35 -1.40 -13.10
N ALA A 26 -6.51 -2.43 -13.24
CA ALA A 26 -6.72 -3.71 -12.58
C ALA A 26 -6.71 -3.56 -11.05
N PHE A 27 -5.82 -2.73 -10.52
CA PHE A 27 -5.77 -2.38 -9.11
C PHE A 27 -7.03 -1.66 -8.64
N LYS A 28 -7.49 -0.64 -9.39
CA LYS A 28 -8.75 0.06 -9.06
C LYS A 28 -9.90 -0.94 -8.96
N LYS A 29 -10.07 -1.81 -9.95
CA LYS A 29 -11.11 -2.85 -9.92
C LYS A 29 -10.95 -3.79 -8.72
N PHE A 30 -9.71 -4.19 -8.41
CA PHE A 30 -9.40 -5.02 -7.25
C PHE A 30 -9.86 -4.37 -5.94
N VAL A 31 -9.53 -3.08 -5.76
CA VAL A 31 -9.85 -2.30 -4.57
C VAL A 31 -11.36 -2.09 -4.46
N GLU A 32 -12.01 -1.54 -5.50
CA GLU A 32 -13.45 -1.21 -5.44
C GLU A 32 -14.33 -2.43 -5.09
N ASN A 33 -13.94 -3.63 -5.53
CA ASN A 33 -14.66 -4.87 -5.22
C ASN A 33 -14.45 -5.37 -3.77
N ARG A 34 -13.50 -4.80 -3.03
CA ARG A 34 -13.08 -5.25 -1.70
C ARG A 34 -13.11 -4.13 -0.65
N LEU A 35 -13.52 -2.91 -0.97
CA LEU A 35 -13.63 -1.86 0.04
C LEU A 35 -14.64 -2.22 1.16
N PRO A 36 -14.54 -1.60 2.35
CA PRO A 36 -13.41 -0.79 2.82
C PRO A 36 -12.28 -1.66 3.43
N PHE A 37 -11.04 -1.16 3.37
CA PHE A 37 -9.93 -1.68 4.17
C PHE A 37 -9.68 -0.82 5.41
N ASP A 38 -9.27 -1.43 6.51
CA ASP A 38 -8.87 -0.71 7.72
C ASP A 38 -7.40 -0.30 7.67
N ILE A 39 -6.54 -1.14 7.09
CA ILE A 39 -5.10 -0.89 7.00
C ILE A 39 -4.56 -1.33 5.63
N VAL A 40 -3.84 -0.44 4.96
CA VAL A 40 -3.08 -0.74 3.74
C VAL A 40 -1.58 -0.79 4.07
N ILE A 41 -0.93 -1.90 3.75
CA ILE A 41 0.48 -2.16 4.08
C ILE A 41 1.29 -2.11 2.80
N ASP A 42 2.31 -1.27 2.77
CA ASP A 42 3.36 -1.30 1.76
C ASP A 42 4.30 -2.48 2.05
N GLY A 43 3.99 -3.62 1.43
CA GLY A 43 4.57 -4.91 1.77
C GLY A 43 6.06 -4.98 1.50
N LEU A 44 6.54 -4.39 0.40
CA LEU A 44 7.97 -4.38 0.09
C LEU A 44 8.73 -3.55 1.12
N ASN A 45 8.29 -2.32 1.39
CA ASN A 45 8.95 -1.47 2.39
C ASN A 45 8.96 -2.07 3.80
N VAL A 46 7.84 -2.66 4.21
CA VAL A 46 7.71 -3.33 5.51
C VAL A 46 8.59 -4.59 5.57
N SER A 47 8.73 -5.34 4.48
CA SER A 47 9.60 -6.52 4.43
C SER A 47 11.09 -6.18 4.66
N HIS A 48 11.51 -4.98 4.27
CA HIS A 48 12.87 -4.48 4.48
C HIS A 48 13.11 -3.95 5.91
N MET A 49 12.16 -4.11 6.84
CA MET A 49 12.27 -3.48 8.15
C MET A 49 13.48 -3.90 8.97
N ASN A 50 13.83 -5.18 8.94
CA ASN A 50 14.99 -5.71 9.64
C ASN A 50 15.85 -6.51 8.67
N THR A 51 16.99 -5.96 8.28
CA THR A 51 17.92 -6.58 7.33
C THR A 51 18.57 -7.87 7.83
N ARG A 52 18.46 -8.17 9.13
CA ARG A 52 18.96 -9.42 9.73
C ARG A 52 17.95 -10.57 9.65
N LYS A 53 16.69 -10.28 9.30
CA LYS A 53 15.62 -11.27 9.15
C LYS A 53 15.26 -11.42 7.68
N MET A 54 14.69 -12.57 7.33
CA MET A 54 14.13 -12.80 6.01
C MET A 54 13.01 -11.78 5.72
N GLN A 55 12.93 -11.31 4.49
CA GLN A 55 11.94 -10.31 4.07
C GLN A 55 10.51 -10.80 4.31
N CYS A 56 10.20 -12.05 3.93
CA CYS A 56 8.89 -12.65 4.17
C CYS A 56 8.56 -12.75 5.67
N GLU A 57 9.53 -13.04 6.54
CA GLU A 57 9.31 -13.10 7.99
C GLU A 57 9.02 -11.72 8.59
N ASN A 58 9.70 -10.67 8.12
CA ASN A 58 9.41 -9.31 8.55
C ASN A 58 7.97 -8.91 8.21
N LEU A 59 7.54 -9.17 6.97
CA LEU A 59 6.19 -8.89 6.53
C LEU A 59 5.16 -9.76 7.27
N PHE A 60 5.45 -11.04 7.46
CA PHE A 60 4.60 -11.98 8.20
C PHE A 60 4.34 -11.51 9.64
N ASN A 61 5.39 -11.09 10.34
CA ASN A 61 5.25 -10.56 11.69
C ASN A 61 4.38 -9.29 11.72
N ALA A 62 4.53 -8.39 10.74
CA ALA A 62 3.71 -7.20 10.64
C ALA A 62 2.23 -7.54 10.35
N VAL A 63 1.97 -8.46 9.40
CA VAL A 63 0.61 -8.90 9.07
C VAL A 63 -0.05 -9.55 10.28
N ASN A 64 0.62 -10.47 10.97
CA ASN A 64 0.07 -11.11 12.17
C ASN A 64 -0.21 -10.12 13.31
N TYR A 65 0.66 -9.14 13.49
CA TYR A 65 0.46 -8.10 14.51
C TYR A 65 -0.75 -7.22 14.20
N LEU A 66 -1.00 -6.94 12.92
CA LEU A 66 -2.08 -6.07 12.46
C LEU A 66 -3.41 -6.81 12.24
N ALA A 67 -3.37 -8.13 11.99
CA ALA A 67 -4.52 -8.99 11.72
C ALA A 67 -5.31 -9.28 13.01
N LYS A 68 -5.86 -8.23 13.62
CA LYS A 68 -6.77 -8.33 14.76
C LYS A 68 -8.16 -8.73 14.29
N LYS A 69 -8.99 -9.23 15.22
CA LYS A 69 -10.37 -9.62 14.93
C LYS A 69 -11.12 -8.48 14.21
N ASN A 70 -11.75 -8.81 13.08
CA ASN A 70 -12.50 -7.90 12.20
C ASN A 70 -11.69 -6.79 11.53
N THR A 71 -10.35 -6.84 11.51
CA THR A 71 -9.54 -5.86 10.76
C THR A 71 -9.36 -6.31 9.32
N ARG A 72 -9.73 -5.48 8.35
CA ARG A 72 -9.55 -5.73 6.92
C ARG A 72 -8.23 -5.16 6.45
N LEU A 73 -7.29 -6.05 6.11
CA LEU A 73 -5.95 -5.69 5.68
C LEU A 73 -5.80 -5.82 4.17
N LEU A 74 -5.13 -4.85 3.55
CA LEU A 74 -4.60 -4.96 2.20
C LEU A 74 -3.07 -4.87 2.25
N VAL A 75 -2.38 -5.86 1.69
CA VAL A 75 -0.93 -5.81 1.48
C VAL A 75 -0.65 -5.56 0.00
N LEU A 76 0.08 -4.47 -0.26
CA LEU A 76 0.63 -4.17 -1.58
C LEU A 76 1.99 -4.83 -1.70
N GLY A 77 2.07 -5.88 -2.51
CA GLY A 77 3.30 -6.61 -2.78
C GLY A 77 3.78 -6.42 -4.21
N ARG A 78 4.89 -7.07 -4.53
CA ARG A 78 5.45 -7.13 -5.89
C ARG A 78 5.48 -8.57 -6.38
N LYS A 79 5.35 -8.79 -7.70
CA LYS A 79 5.33 -10.14 -8.28
C LYS A 79 6.56 -10.98 -7.92
N HIS A 80 7.72 -10.39 -7.70
CA HIS A 80 8.90 -11.15 -7.26
C HIS A 80 8.71 -11.82 -5.89
N MET A 81 7.80 -11.30 -5.04
CA MET A 81 7.48 -11.88 -3.73
C MET A 81 6.77 -13.24 -3.85
N LEU A 82 6.22 -13.57 -5.02
CA LEU A 82 5.63 -14.87 -5.33
C LEU A 82 6.66 -15.91 -5.76
N ILE A 83 7.89 -15.48 -6.09
CA ILE A 83 8.95 -16.36 -6.55
C ILE A 83 9.69 -16.92 -5.34
N ASN A 84 9.67 -18.24 -5.20
CA ASN A 84 10.35 -18.91 -4.10
C ASN A 84 11.85 -18.63 -4.14
N SER A 85 12.38 -18.00 -3.08
CA SER A 85 13.75 -17.54 -2.98
C SER A 85 14.22 -17.57 -1.51
N SER A 86 15.49 -17.22 -1.27
CA SER A 86 16.05 -17.14 0.09
C SER A 86 15.34 -16.11 0.97
N ASN A 87 14.65 -15.12 0.38
CA ASN A 87 13.92 -14.07 1.12
C ASN A 87 12.40 -14.22 1.07
N TRP A 88 11.88 -15.00 0.13
CA TRP A 88 10.44 -15.19 -0.09
C TRP A 88 10.10 -16.67 -0.15
N LYS A 89 9.46 -17.16 0.89
CA LYS A 89 8.94 -18.54 0.98
C LYS A 89 7.46 -18.54 0.64
N ARG A 90 7.06 -19.38 -0.33
CA ARG A 90 5.68 -19.43 -0.82
C ARG A 90 4.69 -19.76 0.29
N GLU A 91 5.05 -20.70 1.15
CA GLU A 91 4.21 -21.19 2.25
C GLU A 91 3.86 -20.06 3.23
N ILE A 92 4.82 -19.16 3.49
CA ILE A 92 4.61 -17.99 4.37
C ILE A 92 3.69 -16.97 3.68
N VAL A 93 3.84 -16.76 2.37
CA VAL A 93 2.98 -15.85 1.60
C VAL A 93 1.55 -16.36 1.57
N GLU A 94 1.35 -17.65 1.32
CA GLU A 94 0.03 -18.30 1.36
C GLU A 94 -0.61 -18.17 2.76
N GLU A 95 0.16 -18.33 3.83
CA GLU A 95 -0.35 -18.14 5.18
C GLU A 95 -0.81 -16.68 5.43
N MET A 96 -0.07 -15.69 4.93
CA MET A 96 -0.48 -14.29 5.04
C MET A 96 -1.74 -13.99 4.24
N GLN A 97 -1.93 -14.61 3.07
CA GLN A 97 -3.11 -14.43 2.23
C GLN A 97 -4.40 -14.93 2.89
N ASN A 98 -4.32 -15.83 3.86
CA ASN A 98 -5.47 -16.23 4.68
C ASN A 98 -5.90 -15.15 5.70
N LYS A 99 -5.05 -14.16 5.95
CA LYS A 99 -5.24 -13.11 6.98
C LYS A 99 -5.42 -11.72 6.38
N ALA A 100 -5.02 -11.51 5.14
CA ALA A 100 -5.06 -10.23 4.45
C ALA A 100 -5.28 -10.41 2.95
N ASP A 101 -5.92 -9.42 2.33
CA ASP A 101 -5.95 -9.33 0.87
C ASP A 101 -4.58 -8.91 0.34
N PHE A 102 -4.12 -9.53 -0.74
CA PHE A 102 -2.86 -9.17 -1.40
C PHE A 102 -3.11 -8.69 -2.82
N PHE A 103 -2.44 -7.60 -3.18
CA PHE A 103 -2.29 -7.18 -4.57
C PHE A 103 -0.81 -7.15 -4.94
N PHE A 104 -0.40 -7.93 -5.93
CA PHE A 104 0.98 -8.00 -6.39
C PHE A 104 1.16 -7.20 -7.68
N ALA A 105 1.76 -6.02 -7.56
CA ALA A 105 2.14 -5.17 -8.69
C ALA A 105 3.42 -5.66 -9.38
N GLU A 106 3.64 -5.22 -10.61
CA GLU A 106 4.89 -5.35 -11.33
C GLU A 106 6.03 -4.65 -10.58
N ASN A 107 7.25 -5.14 -10.74
CA ASN A 107 8.43 -4.63 -10.00
C ASN A 107 8.85 -3.21 -10.39
N ILE A 108 8.28 -2.62 -11.45
CA ILE A 108 8.65 -1.30 -11.99
C ILE A 108 7.72 -0.19 -11.48
N SER A 109 6.54 -0.56 -10.96
CA SER A 109 5.52 0.41 -10.56
C SER A 109 5.93 1.22 -9.32
N GLU A 110 5.44 2.45 -9.18
CA GLU A 110 5.68 3.26 -7.97
C GLU A 110 4.59 2.97 -6.94
N ASP A 111 4.98 2.61 -5.72
CA ASP A 111 4.08 2.09 -4.69
C ASP A 111 3.12 3.15 -4.12
N ASP A 112 3.52 4.42 -4.12
CA ASP A 112 2.80 5.50 -3.45
C ASP A 112 1.42 5.77 -4.06
N ALA A 113 1.26 5.59 -5.38
CA ALA A 113 -0.04 5.75 -6.03
C ALA A 113 -1.05 4.69 -5.58
N PHE A 114 -0.60 3.44 -5.47
CA PHE A 114 -1.44 2.31 -5.06
C PHE A 114 -1.82 2.43 -3.59
N LEU A 115 -0.84 2.75 -2.74
CA LEU A 115 -0.99 2.95 -1.30
C LEU A 115 -1.99 4.06 -0.99
N LEU A 116 -1.81 5.24 -1.62
CA LEU A 116 -2.67 6.39 -1.41
C LEU A 116 -4.07 6.15 -1.97
N TYR A 117 -4.20 5.53 -3.15
CA TYR A 117 -5.50 5.24 -3.74
C TYR A 117 -6.33 4.33 -2.83
N ALA A 118 -5.80 3.17 -2.42
CA ALA A 118 -6.54 2.22 -1.59
C ALA A 118 -6.95 2.82 -0.23
N THR A 119 -6.05 3.60 0.38
CA THR A 119 -6.33 4.27 1.66
C THR A 119 -7.46 5.30 1.51
N LEU A 120 -7.33 6.22 0.54
CA LEU A 120 -8.32 7.28 0.33
C LEU A 120 -9.68 6.73 -0.09
N ARG A 121 -9.72 5.65 -0.87
CA ARG A 121 -10.97 4.98 -1.27
C ARG A 121 -11.64 4.24 -0.11
N SER A 122 -10.86 3.68 0.81
CA SER A 122 -11.40 3.05 2.03
C SER A 122 -11.99 4.07 3.00
N GLY A 123 -11.48 5.30 2.99
CA GLY A 123 -12.04 6.44 3.72
C GLY A 123 -11.27 6.78 4.99
N LYS A 124 -11.75 7.77 5.74
CA LYS A 124 -11.00 8.43 6.83
C LYS A 124 -10.54 7.52 7.98
N HIS A 125 -11.17 6.36 8.15
CA HIS A 125 -10.79 5.39 9.18
C HIS A 125 -9.56 4.57 8.78
N CYS A 126 -9.31 4.44 7.48
CA CYS A 126 -8.24 3.63 6.92
C CYS A 126 -6.87 4.25 7.22
N LYS A 127 -5.95 3.41 7.69
CA LYS A 127 -4.55 3.76 7.94
C LYS A 127 -3.66 3.10 6.91
N PHE A 128 -2.44 3.59 6.76
CA PHE A 128 -1.43 2.89 5.97
C PHE A 128 -0.13 2.72 6.74
N VAL A 129 0.61 1.68 6.38
CA VAL A 129 1.91 1.33 6.97
C VAL A 129 2.94 1.29 5.86
N THR A 130 3.88 2.23 5.89
CA THR A 130 5.07 2.22 5.03
C THR A 130 6.28 2.72 5.84
N ARG A 131 7.47 2.33 5.41
CA ARG A 131 8.74 2.86 5.92
C ARG A 131 9.15 4.12 5.14
N ASP A 132 8.72 4.25 3.90
CA ASP A 132 9.17 5.35 3.07
C ASP A 132 8.50 6.64 3.49
N PHE A 133 9.33 7.66 3.60
CA PHE A 133 8.83 8.98 3.84
C PHE A 133 8.24 9.46 2.53
N LEU A 134 6.91 9.51 2.44
CA LEU A 134 6.10 10.18 1.40
C LEU A 134 6.40 11.71 1.27
N ARG A 135 7.61 12.14 1.66
CA ARG A 135 8.12 13.51 1.75
C ARG A 135 8.12 14.18 0.38
N ASP A 136 8.49 13.44 -0.66
CA ASP A 136 8.58 14.01 -2.01
C ASP A 136 7.18 14.16 -2.65
N HIS A 137 6.25 13.24 -2.36
CA HIS A 137 4.85 13.38 -2.77
C HIS A 137 4.11 14.53 -2.09
N LYS A 138 4.50 14.92 -0.87
CA LYS A 138 3.95 16.08 -0.16
C LYS A 138 4.21 17.40 -0.90
N ALA A 139 5.30 17.48 -1.68
CA ALA A 139 5.66 18.65 -2.47
C ALA A 139 4.83 18.76 -3.77
N CYS A 140 4.36 17.64 -4.32
CA CYS A 140 3.53 17.59 -5.53
C CYS A 140 2.03 17.85 -5.29
N LEU A 141 1.57 17.91 -4.04
CA LEU A 141 0.19 18.25 -3.70
C LEU A 141 0.02 19.78 -3.75
N SER A 142 -0.33 20.31 -4.93
CA SER A 142 -0.51 21.75 -5.18
C SER A 142 -1.71 22.36 -4.45
N ASP A 143 -2.71 21.55 -4.09
CA ASP A 143 -3.95 22.02 -3.47
C ASP A 143 -3.90 22.01 -1.92
N SER A 144 -4.30 23.13 -1.32
CA SER A 144 -4.29 23.35 0.13
C SER A 144 -5.20 22.39 0.90
N LEU A 145 -6.36 22.01 0.32
CA LEU A 145 -7.30 21.05 0.92
C LEU A 145 -6.71 19.64 0.90
N THR A 146 -6.05 19.26 -0.19
CA THR A 146 -5.39 17.97 -0.36
C THR A 146 -4.17 17.84 0.57
N ARG A 147 -3.40 18.92 0.77
CA ARG A 147 -2.36 18.98 1.82
C ARG A 147 -2.93 18.87 3.22
N HIS A 148 -4.13 19.40 3.47
CA HIS A 148 -4.82 19.32 4.75
C HIS A 148 -5.37 17.92 5.02
N LEU A 149 -5.99 17.27 4.03
CA LEU A 149 -6.44 15.87 4.09
C LEU A 149 -5.27 14.89 4.27
N PHE A 150 -4.14 15.16 3.60
CA PHE A 150 -2.88 14.44 3.82
C PHE A 150 -2.41 14.65 5.26
N ARG A 151 -2.43 15.88 5.79
CA ARG A 151 -2.05 16.17 7.20
C ARG A 151 -2.95 15.46 8.23
N PHE A 152 -4.26 15.33 7.97
CA PHE A 152 -5.21 14.61 8.82
C PHE A 152 -5.15 13.08 8.70
N HIS A 153 -4.73 12.52 7.56
CA HIS A 153 -4.45 11.09 7.45
C HIS A 153 -3.05 10.74 8.00
N VAL A 154 -2.10 11.68 7.92
CA VAL A 154 -0.72 11.56 8.45
C VAL A 154 -0.68 11.54 9.99
N THR A 155 -1.74 11.92 10.69
CA THR A 155 -1.85 11.69 12.15
C THR A 155 -2.16 10.24 12.52
N GLY A 156 -2.43 9.38 11.53
CA GLY A 156 -2.62 7.93 11.68
C GLY A 156 -1.44 7.08 11.17
N ILE A 157 -0.26 7.67 10.94
CA ILE A 157 0.95 6.88 10.62
C ILE A 157 1.28 6.05 11.86
N VAL A 158 1.00 4.74 11.82
CA VAL A 158 1.73 3.78 12.65
C VAL A 158 3.11 3.67 12.03
N CYS A 159 3.93 4.68 12.30
CA CYS A 159 5.34 4.63 11.99
C CYS A 159 5.87 3.68 13.04
N PHE A 160 6.32 2.49 12.64
CA PHE A 160 7.20 1.69 13.48
C PHE A 160 8.51 2.48 13.61
N ARG A 161 8.50 3.53 14.43
CA ARG A 161 9.71 4.12 14.98
C ARG A 161 10.29 3.07 15.90
N LYS A 162 11.60 2.83 15.73
CA LYS A 162 12.41 2.25 16.80
C LYS A 162 12.21 3.04 18.08
#